data_AF-A0A6J6WQ85-F1
#
_entry.id   AF-A0A6J6WQ85-F1
#
_cell.length_a   1.000
_cell.length_b   1.000
_cell.length_c   1.000
_cell.angle_alpha   90.00
_cell.angle_beta   90.00
_cell.angle_gamma   90.00
#
_symmetry.space_group_name_H-M   'P 1'
#
loop_
_entity.id
_entity.type
_entity.pdbx_description
1 polymer ?
#
loop_
_entity_poly.entity_id
_entity_poly.type
_entity_poly.pdbx_seq_one_letter_code
_entity_poly.pdbx_strand_id
1 'polypeptide(L)'
;MVISLHLDKYHNDKAHGVATYFYGSLAHGIHSVVGERFASIVQREICARTDLSNCRTHAKTWDLLRLTKAPTVRIDLGYVSNNGDAQRLSRPDFRDVVAESVVIAIQRLYLASEDDAKTGTLRIADLRKAGIRK
;
A
#
# COMPACT_ATOMS: atom_id res chain seq x y z
N MET A 1 4.30 12.50 -4.91
CA MET A 1 3.69 11.55 -3.94
C MET A 1 4.81 10.98 -3.09
N VAL A 2 4.54 10.68 -1.82
CA VAL A 2 5.49 10.06 -0.88
C VAL A 2 4.89 8.75 -0.37
N ILE A 3 5.68 7.69 -0.40
CA ILE A 3 5.31 6.37 0.12
C ILE A 3 6.33 6.01 1.18
N SER A 4 5.87 5.77 2.40
CA SER A 4 6.71 5.35 3.50
C SER A 4 6.43 3.89 3.83
N LEU A 5 7.43 3.02 3.68
CA LEU A 5 7.32 1.60 3.98
C LEU A 5 7.88 1.33 5.38
N HIS A 6 7.10 0.66 6.21
CA HIS A 6 7.45 0.36 7.60
C HIS A 6 7.10 -1.09 7.93
N LEU A 7 7.71 -1.57 9.01
CA LEU A 7 7.28 -2.74 9.75
C LEU A 7 6.94 -2.26 11.15
N ASP A 8 5.82 -2.74 11.69
CA ASP A 8 5.40 -2.39 13.04
C ASP A 8 5.94 -3.40 14.06
N LYS A 9 5.91 -3.05 15.33
CA LYS A 9 6.24 -3.93 16.45
C LYS A 9 5.21 -3.74 17.54
N TYR A 10 4.63 -4.83 17.98
CA TYR A 10 3.72 -4.82 19.13
C TYR A 10 4.32 -5.59 20.30
N HIS A 11 3.74 -5.42 21.49
CA HIS A 11 4.24 -6.08 22.71
C HIS A 11 4.07 -7.60 22.69
N ASN A 12 3.12 -8.10 21.89
CA ASN A 12 2.87 -9.52 21.71
C ASN A 12 3.12 -9.96 20.25
N ASP A 13 3.11 -11.27 20.07
CA ASP A 13 3.27 -11.98 18.80
C ASP A 13 1.95 -12.16 18.03
N LYS A 14 0.82 -11.72 18.60
CA LYS A 14 -0.52 -11.91 18.01
C LYS A 14 -0.86 -10.87 16.95
N ALA A 15 -0.32 -9.66 17.07
CA ALA A 15 -0.52 -8.62 16.06
C ALA A 15 0.18 -9.00 14.75
N HIS A 16 -0.55 -9.02 13.64
CA HIS A 16 -0.05 -9.41 12.33
C HIS A 16 -0.87 -8.76 11.21
N GLY A 17 -0.31 -8.73 10.01
CA GLY A 17 -0.99 -8.24 8.80
C GLY A 17 -0.54 -6.85 8.34
N VAL A 18 -1.18 -6.39 7.27
CA VAL A 18 -0.85 -5.14 6.59
C VAL A 18 -1.87 -4.05 6.90
N ALA A 19 -1.36 -2.85 7.22
CA ALA A 19 -2.18 -1.66 7.42
C ALA A 19 -1.64 -0.49 6.60
N THR A 20 -2.53 0.40 6.19
CA THR A 20 -2.17 1.60 5.43
C THR A 20 -2.75 2.84 6.10
N TYR A 21 -1.98 3.93 6.05
CA TYR A 21 -2.28 5.15 6.78
C TYR A 21 -2.17 6.36 5.87
N PHE A 22 -3.14 7.26 5.96
CA PHE A 22 -3.19 8.50 5.20
C PHE A 22 -3.52 9.67 6.13
N TYR A 23 -3.23 10.90 5.67
CA TYR A 23 -3.56 12.08 6.45
C TYR A 23 -5.07 12.25 6.58
N GLY A 24 -5.57 12.26 7.81
CA GLY A 24 -6.97 12.60 8.08
C GLY A 24 -7.30 12.61 9.56
N SER A 25 -8.38 13.29 9.92
CA SER A 25 -8.94 13.30 11.27
C SER A 25 -10.45 13.09 11.23
N LEU A 26 -10.94 12.13 12.03
CA LEU A 26 -12.37 11.85 12.18
C LEU A 26 -13.15 13.06 12.75
N ALA A 27 -12.47 13.93 13.51
CA ALA A 27 -13.12 15.01 14.24
C ALA A 27 -13.39 16.27 13.39
N HIS A 28 -12.65 16.48 12.30
CA HIS A 28 -12.67 17.76 11.57
C HIS A 28 -12.98 17.61 10.08
N GLY A 29 -13.22 16.39 9.58
CA GLY A 29 -13.51 16.11 8.16
C GLY A 29 -12.34 16.36 7.20
N ILE A 30 -11.24 16.97 7.66
CA ILE A 30 -10.04 17.23 6.88
C ILE A 30 -9.28 15.92 6.68
N HIS A 31 -9.12 15.52 5.42
CA HIS A 31 -8.34 14.37 5.02
C HIS A 31 -7.74 14.57 3.62
N SER A 32 -6.67 13.84 3.32
CA SER A 32 -6.08 13.79 1.99
C SER A 32 -6.88 12.83 1.11
N VAL A 33 -7.72 13.36 0.21
CA VAL A 33 -8.54 12.56 -0.71
C VAL A 33 -7.67 11.63 -1.59
N VAL A 34 -6.58 12.16 -2.14
CA VAL A 34 -5.65 11.37 -2.97
C VAL A 34 -4.89 10.34 -2.12
N GLY A 35 -4.49 10.71 -0.90
CA GLY A 35 -3.83 9.80 0.03
C GLY A 35 -4.74 8.64 0.47
N GLU A 36 -6.00 8.94 0.78
CA GLU A 36 -7.02 7.94 1.12
C GLU A 36 -7.27 6.98 -0.04
N ARG A 37 -7.48 7.52 -1.25
CA ARG A 37 -7.69 6.70 -2.45
C ARG A 37 -6.50 5.78 -2.70
N PHE A 38 -5.27 6.30 -2.64
CA PHE A 38 -4.07 5.49 -2.83
C PHE A 38 -3.90 4.43 -1.73
N ALA A 39 -4.11 4.79 -0.46
CA ALA A 39 -4.06 3.85 0.66
C ALA A 39 -5.02 2.68 0.46
N SER A 40 -6.26 2.96 0.02
CA SER A 40 -7.26 1.93 -0.26
C SER A 40 -6.87 1.01 -1.42
N ILE A 41 -6.33 1.56 -2.51
CA ILE A 41 -5.88 0.76 -3.65
C ILE A 41 -4.70 -0.14 -3.25
N VAL A 42 -3.68 0.42 -2.60
CA VAL A 42 -2.48 -0.35 -2.25
C VAL A 42 -2.77 -1.41 -1.19
N GLN A 43 -3.63 -1.13 -0.22
CA GLN A 43 -4.13 -2.12 0.74
C GLN A 43 -4.76 -3.32 0.02
N ARG A 44 -5.63 -3.04 -0.96
CA ARG A 44 -6.32 -4.08 -1.73
C ARG A 44 -5.38 -4.90 -2.60
N GLU A 45 -4.43 -4.27 -3.28
CA GLU A 45 -3.45 -4.99 -4.11
C GLU A 45 -2.56 -5.91 -3.26
N ILE A 46 -2.05 -5.42 -2.13
CA ILE A 46 -1.22 -6.25 -1.22
C ILE A 46 -2.04 -7.42 -0.67
N CYS A 47 -3.26 -7.17 -0.15
CA CYS A 47 -4.10 -8.23 0.41
C CYS A 47 -4.60 -9.24 -0.63
N ALA A 48 -4.70 -8.85 -1.91
CA ALA A 48 -5.14 -9.76 -2.97
C ALA A 48 -4.00 -10.67 -3.48
N ARG A 49 -2.74 -10.26 -3.29
CA ARG A 49 -1.55 -10.94 -3.83
C ARG A 49 -0.71 -11.63 -2.76
N THR A 50 -0.95 -11.32 -1.50
CA THR A 50 -0.28 -11.91 -0.34
C THR A 50 -1.29 -12.57 0.59
N ASP A 51 -0.80 -13.37 1.53
CA ASP A 51 -1.60 -14.01 2.58
C ASP A 51 -1.59 -13.20 3.90
N LEU A 52 -1.20 -11.92 3.85
CA LEU A 52 -1.24 -11.04 5.02
C LEU A 52 -2.69 -10.71 5.41
N SER A 53 -2.92 -10.64 6.72
CA SER A 53 -4.21 -10.20 7.24
C SER A 53 -4.49 -8.75 6.86
N ASN A 54 -5.72 -8.46 6.44
CA ASN A 54 -6.13 -7.13 6.02
C ASN A 54 -6.52 -6.27 7.23
N CYS A 55 -5.58 -5.48 7.75
CA CYS A 55 -5.83 -4.56 8.86
C CYS A 55 -6.49 -3.24 8.42
N ARG A 56 -6.84 -3.10 7.14
CA ARG A 56 -7.56 -1.95 6.55
C ARG A 56 -6.75 -0.65 6.55
N THR A 57 -7.40 0.40 6.05
CA THR A 57 -6.88 1.76 5.92
C THR A 57 -7.32 2.62 7.09
N HIS A 58 -6.44 3.51 7.57
CA HIS A 58 -6.72 4.34 8.74
C HIS A 58 -6.30 5.79 8.53
N ALA A 59 -7.18 6.72 8.88
CA ALA A 59 -6.86 8.14 8.95
C ALA A 59 -6.00 8.43 10.19
N LYS A 60 -4.86 9.11 10.00
CA LYS A 60 -3.95 9.53 11.09
C LYS A 60 -3.44 10.94 10.87
N THR A 61 -3.09 11.61 11.96
CA THR A 61 -2.55 12.98 11.99
C THR A 61 -1.05 13.03 12.27
N TRP A 62 -0.33 11.92 12.04
CA TRP A 62 1.11 11.82 12.25
C TRP A 62 1.87 12.87 11.45
N ASP A 63 2.99 13.35 11.99
CA ASP A 63 3.75 14.45 11.38
C ASP A 63 4.23 14.15 9.96
N LEU A 64 4.65 12.91 9.69
CA LEU A 64 4.97 12.45 8.33
C LEU A 64 3.82 12.69 7.34
N LEU A 65 2.59 12.40 7.75
CA LEU A 65 1.40 12.50 6.91
C LEU A 65 0.91 13.96 6.82
N ARG A 66 1.04 14.72 7.92
CA ARG A 66 0.52 16.08 8.07
C ARG A 66 1.42 17.16 7.50
N LEU A 67 2.74 17.04 7.66
CA LEU A 67 3.71 18.09 7.30
C LEU A 67 4.24 17.95 5.86
N THR A 68 3.94 16.85 5.18
CA THR A 68 4.36 16.64 3.80
C THR A 68 3.41 17.32 2.81
N LYS A 69 3.92 18.24 1.99
CA LYS A 69 3.14 19.03 1.00
C LYS A 69 2.63 18.22 -0.22
N ALA A 70 2.83 16.91 -0.25
CA ALA A 70 2.43 16.02 -1.32
C ALA A 70 1.56 14.87 -0.77
N PRO A 71 0.75 14.18 -1.60
CA PRO A 71 0.02 12.98 -1.17
C PRO A 71 1.00 11.99 -0.54
N THR A 72 0.73 11.61 0.71
CA THR A 72 1.63 10.78 1.52
C THR A 72 0.85 9.63 2.14
N VAL A 73 1.35 8.42 1.97
CA VAL A 73 0.81 7.21 2.58
C VAL A 73 1.92 6.45 3.27
N ARG A 74 1.65 6.01 4.49
CA ARG A 74 2.50 5.06 5.22
C ARG A 74 1.88 3.68 5.12
N ILE A 75 2.70 2.69 4.83
CA ILE A 75 2.30 1.28 4.67
C ILE A 75 3.09 0.48 5.69
N ASP A 76 2.39 -0.18 6.60
CA ASP A 76 2.99 -1.08 7.58
C ASP A 76 2.77 -2.51 7.06
N LEU A 77 3.86 -3.14 6.61
CA LEU A 77 3.86 -4.38 5.82
C LEU A 77 3.89 -5.66 6.68
N GLY A 78 3.46 -5.58 7.93
CA GLY A 78 3.56 -6.68 8.89
C GLY A 78 4.23 -6.26 10.19
N TYR A 79 4.22 -7.20 11.14
CA TYR A 79 4.80 -7.00 12.47
C TYR A 79 6.09 -7.81 12.63
N VAL A 80 7.20 -7.15 12.96
CA VAL A 80 8.47 -7.86 13.26
C VAL A 80 8.38 -8.71 14.53
N SER A 81 7.40 -8.43 15.41
CA SER A 81 7.11 -9.24 16.59
C SER A 81 6.33 -10.52 16.27
N ASN A 82 5.74 -10.64 15.08
CA ASN A 82 5.04 -11.84 14.64
C ASN A 82 5.95 -12.71 13.78
N ASN A 83 6.19 -13.95 14.22
CA ASN A 83 7.07 -14.88 13.50
C ASN A 83 6.59 -15.18 12.08
N GLY A 84 5.28 -15.22 11.84
CA GLY A 84 4.72 -15.49 10.50
C GLY A 84 5.00 -14.36 9.53
N ASP A 85 4.72 -13.12 9.92
CA ASP A 85 5.02 -11.93 9.11
C ASP A 85 6.53 -11.77 8.90
N ALA A 86 7.34 -11.93 9.95
CA ALA A 86 8.79 -11.86 9.86
C ALA A 86 9.38 -12.91 8.89
N GLN A 87 8.90 -14.16 8.96
CA GLN A 87 9.33 -15.21 8.03
C GLN A 87 8.93 -14.90 6.58
N ARG A 88 7.72 -14.41 6.33
CA ARG A 88 7.29 -13.98 4.98
C ARG A 88 8.17 -12.87 4.45
N LEU A 89 8.40 -11.82 5.24
CA LEU A 89 9.21 -10.67 4.84
C LEU A 89 10.70 -11.02 4.65
N SER A 90 11.20 -12.08 5.29
CA SER A 90 12.56 -12.57 5.06
C SER A 90 12.75 -13.14 3.64
N ARG A 91 11.67 -13.61 3.01
CA ARG A 91 11.69 -14.23 1.70
C ARG A 91 11.79 -13.18 0.58
N PRO A 92 12.77 -13.27 -0.34
CA PRO A 92 12.90 -12.33 -1.46
C PRO A 92 11.67 -12.29 -2.38
N ASP A 93 11.12 -13.45 -2.73
CA ASP A 93 9.95 -13.58 -3.60
C ASP A 93 8.71 -12.91 -3.01
N PHE A 94 8.53 -12.99 -1.69
CA PHE A 94 7.44 -12.28 -1.01
C PHE A 94 7.59 -10.76 -1.11
N ARG A 95 8.82 -10.25 -0.93
CA ARG A 95 9.12 -8.81 -1.05
C ARG A 95 8.92 -8.32 -2.49
N ASP A 96 9.23 -9.14 -3.49
CA ASP A 96 8.97 -8.83 -4.90
C ASP A 96 7.47 -8.67 -5.17
N VAL A 97 6.63 -9.56 -4.64
CA VAL A 97 5.16 -9.46 -4.75
C VAL A 97 4.63 -8.20 -4.08
N VAL A 98 5.15 -7.83 -2.90
CA VAL A 98 4.78 -6.58 -2.22
C VAL A 98 5.18 -5.37 -3.06
N ALA A 99 6.39 -5.35 -3.61
CA ALA A 99 6.86 -4.26 -4.46
C ALA A 99 6.01 -4.13 -5.73
N GLU A 100 5.71 -5.24 -6.40
CA GLU A 100 4.82 -5.28 -7.56
C GLU A 100 3.42 -4.73 -7.22
N SER A 101 2.88 -5.11 -6.06
CA SER A 101 1.58 -4.63 -5.58
C SER A 101 1.56 -3.11 -5.42
N VAL A 102 2.64 -2.53 -4.89
CA VAL A 102 2.78 -1.06 -4.76
C VAL A 102 2.86 -0.40 -6.14
N VAL A 103 3.66 -0.94 -7.07
CA VAL A 103 3.77 -0.38 -8.44
C VAL A 103 2.42 -0.40 -9.15
N ILE A 104 1.68 -1.51 -9.07
CA ILE A 104 0.35 -1.64 -9.68
C ILE A 104 -0.64 -0.66 -9.04
N ALA A 105 -0.57 -0.45 -7.73
CA ALA A 105 -1.41 0.54 -7.06
C ALA A 105 -1.11 1.97 -7.54
N ILE A 106 0.16 2.31 -7.75
CA ILE A 106 0.58 3.61 -8.31
C ILE A 106 0.04 3.76 -9.73
N GLN A 107 0.26 2.74 -10.57
CA GLN A 107 -0.25 2.72 -11.94
C GLN A 107 -1.76 2.94 -11.96
N ARG A 108 -2.53 2.25 -11.12
CA ARG A 108 -3.99 2.44 -11.05
C ARG A 108 -4.39 3.81 -10.56
N LEU A 109 -3.67 4.39 -9.60
CA LEU A 109 -3.98 5.74 -9.14
C LEU A 109 -3.90 6.77 -10.27
N TYR A 110 -2.91 6.65 -11.15
CA TYR A 110 -2.62 7.61 -12.22
C TYR A 110 -3.24 7.25 -13.58
N LEU A 111 -3.32 5.95 -13.93
CA LEU A 111 -3.87 5.44 -15.19
C LEU A 111 -5.39 5.24 -15.14
N ALA A 112 -6.00 5.08 -13.97
CA ALA A 112 -7.47 5.11 -13.85
C ALA A 112 -8.06 6.51 -14.09
N SER A 113 -7.24 7.49 -14.48
CA SER A 113 -7.71 8.74 -15.08
C SER A 113 -8.05 8.58 -16.57
N GLU A 114 -7.52 7.56 -17.26
CA GLU A 114 -7.63 7.40 -18.72
C GLU A 114 -8.10 6.03 -19.22
N ASP A 115 -7.91 4.89 -18.51
CA ASP A 115 -8.48 3.61 -18.96
C ASP A 115 -8.57 2.57 -17.83
N ASP A 116 -9.79 2.15 -17.50
CA ASP A 116 -10.09 1.25 -16.38
C ASP A 116 -9.99 -0.22 -16.80
N ALA A 117 -8.78 -0.79 -16.78
CA ALA A 117 -8.61 -2.24 -16.88
C ALA A 117 -8.98 -2.89 -15.53
N LYS A 118 -9.89 -3.88 -15.57
CA LYS A 118 -10.45 -4.55 -14.37
C LYS A 118 -9.38 -5.00 -13.38
N THR A 119 -9.70 -4.89 -12.09
CA THR A 119 -8.81 -5.30 -10.99
C THR A 119 -8.36 -6.76 -11.16
N GLY A 120 -7.07 -7.07 -10.96
CA GLY A 120 -6.51 -8.43 -11.06
C GLY A 120 -6.08 -8.95 -12.45
N THR A 121 -6.26 -8.21 -13.56
CA THR A 121 -5.98 -8.76 -14.91
C THR A 121 -4.68 -8.28 -15.58
N LEU A 122 -4.07 -7.20 -15.10
CA LEU A 122 -2.87 -6.64 -15.74
C LEU A 122 -1.61 -7.45 -15.39
N ARG A 123 -0.95 -8.01 -16.40
CA ARG A 123 0.37 -8.65 -16.29
C ARG A 123 1.46 -7.78 -16.90
N ILE A 124 2.68 -7.87 -16.38
CA ILE A 124 3.88 -7.15 -16.90
C ILE A 124 4.09 -7.37 -18.41
N ALA A 125 3.66 -8.51 -18.95
CA ALA A 125 3.74 -8.81 -20.38
C ALA A 125 2.88 -7.87 -21.25
N ASP A 126 1.74 -7.41 -20.74
CA ASP A 126 0.80 -6.55 -21.47
C ASP A 126 1.29 -5.09 -21.50
N LEU A 127 2.04 -4.67 -20.47
CA LEU A 127 2.69 -3.36 -20.41
C LEU A 127 3.78 -3.18 -21.48
N ARG A 128 4.48 -4.25 -21.87
CA ARG A 128 5.50 -4.19 -22.96
C ARG A 128 4.89 -3.97 -24.35
N LYS A 129 3.63 -4.33 -24.56
CA LYS A 129 2.91 -4.09 -25.82
C LYS A 129 2.30 -2.69 -25.90
N ALA A 130 2.00 -2.08 -24.75
CA ALA A 130 1.19 -0.85 -24.69
C ALA A 130 1.99 0.47 -24.83
N GLY A 131 3.33 0.51 -24.74
CA GLY A 131 4.00 1.79 -24.99
C GLY A 131 5.47 1.93 -24.63
N ILE A 132 6.38 1.19 -25.27
CA ILE A 132 7.75 1.68 -25.45
C ILE A 132 8.16 1.52 -26.93
N ARG A 133 7.94 2.58 -27.69
CA ARG A 133 8.70 2.98 -28.89
C ARG A 133 8.91 4.49 -28.70
N LYS A 134 10.10 5.05 -28.59
CA LYS A 134 11.50 4.63 -28.79
C LYS A 134 12.32 5.17 -27.63
#